data_AF-A0A923QZ52-F1
#
_entry.id   AF-A0A923QZ52-F1
#
_cell.length_a   1.000
_cell.length_b   1.000
_cell.length_c   1.000
_cell.angle_alpha   90.00
_cell.angle_beta   90.00
_cell.angle_gamma   90.00
#
_symmetry.space_group_name_H-M   'P 1'
#
loop_
_entity.id
_entity.type
_entity.pdbx_description
1 polymer ?
#
loop_
_entity_poly.entity_id
_entity_poly.type
_entity_poly.pdbx_seq_one_letter_code
_entity_poly.pdbx_strand_id
1 'polypeptide(L)'
;LLWGKNQFLISAKPSPPSSYLFQTIQDERPLPVLEVDEMEDIYEQIELLGFPLASPFDILETKFRGEIQTSQMLQHLDKTVRMVGYYVAKKDTRTSKGTIMNFGTWIDAEGSFFDSTHFPQSLAKYPFAGPGCYLLKGKVTEDFGFPSLEVEKMARLGWRQVKGMN
;
A
#
# COMPACT_ATOMS: atom_id res chain seq x y z
N LEU A 1 -18.20 -8.32 23.02
CA LEU A 1 -17.96 -6.86 23.13
C LEU A 1 -18.95 -6.26 24.11
N LEU A 2 -18.54 -5.28 24.92
CA LEU A 2 -19.34 -4.69 26.01
C LEU A 2 -20.69 -4.10 25.56
N TRP A 3 -20.88 -3.88 24.26
CA TRP A 3 -22.07 -3.32 23.63
C TRP A 3 -23.34 -4.19 23.75
N GLY A 4 -23.21 -5.52 23.89
CA GLY A 4 -24.38 -6.41 23.99
C GLY A 4 -25.04 -6.49 25.37
N LYS A 5 -24.37 -5.98 26.43
CA LYS A 5 -24.85 -6.11 27.83
C LYS A 5 -25.73 -4.95 28.31
N ASN A 6 -25.80 -3.84 27.57
CA ASN A 6 -26.61 -2.68 27.94
C ASN A 6 -28.11 -2.82 27.60
N GLN A 7 -28.51 -3.84 26.83
CA GLN A 7 -29.91 -3.99 26.41
C GLN A 7 -30.82 -4.54 27.52
N PHE A 8 -30.25 -5.23 28.52
CA PHE A 8 -31.02 -5.89 29.59
C PHE A 8 -31.24 -5.04 30.84
N LEU A 9 -30.51 -3.93 31.01
CA LEU A 9 -30.62 -3.06 32.19
C LEU A 9 -31.62 -1.91 32.04
N ILE A 10 -32.15 -1.68 30.83
CA ILE A 10 -33.14 -0.63 30.54
C ILE A 10 -34.54 -1.27 30.52
N SER A 11 -34.94 -1.86 31.65
CA SER A 11 -36.29 -2.44 31.81
C SER A 11 -37.30 -1.43 32.41
N ALA A 12 -37.08 -0.13 32.20
CA ALA A 12 -38.07 0.89 32.51
C ALA A 12 -38.59 1.48 31.20
N LYS A 13 -39.83 1.14 30.81
CA LYS A 13 -40.54 1.86 29.75
C LYS A 13 -40.73 3.30 30.24
N PRO A 14 -40.12 4.32 29.62
CA PRO A 14 -40.45 5.70 29.98
C PRO A 14 -41.93 5.93 29.67
N SER A 15 -42.67 6.52 30.61
CA SER A 15 -44.01 7.02 30.34
C SER A 15 -43.92 8.03 29.18
N PRO A 16 -44.87 8.03 28.22
CA PRO A 16 -44.76 8.93 27.09
C PRO A 16 -44.86 10.37 27.59
N PRO A 17 -43.84 11.22 27.37
CA PRO A 17 -43.99 12.64 27.63
C PRO A 17 -45.05 13.19 26.68
N SER A 18 -46.06 13.81 27.30
CA SER A 18 -46.97 14.83 26.74
C SER A 18 -46.71 15.23 25.28
N SER A 19 -47.56 14.74 24.38
CA SER A 19 -47.94 15.32 23.08
C SER A 19 -46.84 16.09 22.31
N TYR A 20 -46.12 15.39 21.45
CA TYR A 20 -45.39 16.04 20.36
C TYR A 20 -46.36 16.87 19.50
N LEU A 21 -46.06 18.15 19.28
CA LEU A 21 -46.91 19.06 18.48
C LEU A 21 -47.00 18.64 17.00
N PHE A 22 -46.03 17.84 16.55
CA PHE A 22 -45.98 17.24 15.22
C PHE A 22 -45.72 15.74 15.35
N GLN A 23 -46.46 14.94 14.59
CA GLN A 23 -46.19 13.52 14.45
C GLN A 23 -44.96 13.34 13.56
N THR A 24 -43.93 12.66 14.06
CA THR A 24 -42.79 12.26 13.24
C THR A 24 -43.26 11.11 12.35
N ILE A 25 -43.64 11.43 11.12
CA ILE A 25 -43.90 10.42 10.11
C ILE A 25 -42.54 9.75 9.84
N GLN A 26 -42.36 8.53 10.34
CA GLN A 26 -41.23 7.67 10.00
C GLN A 26 -41.43 7.26 8.54
N ASP A 27 -40.86 8.04 7.64
CA ASP A 27 -40.81 7.69 6.24
C ASP A 27 -39.78 6.57 6.09
N GLU A 28 -40.25 5.34 5.89
CA GLU A 28 -39.41 4.14 5.67
C GLU A 28 -38.74 4.16 4.28
N ARG A 29 -38.32 5.33 3.81
CA ARG A 29 -37.50 5.43 2.60
C ARG A 29 -36.17 4.71 2.87
N PRO A 30 -35.81 3.69 2.08
CA PRO A 30 -34.50 3.07 2.22
C PRO A 30 -33.44 4.14 1.96
N LEU A 31 -32.40 4.15 2.80
CA LEU A 31 -31.24 5.00 2.54
C LEU A 31 -30.68 4.64 1.16
N PRO A 32 -30.28 5.65 0.35
CA PRO A 32 -29.62 5.37 -0.91
C PRO A 32 -28.36 4.54 -0.65
N VAL A 33 -28.08 3.59 -1.53
CA VAL A 33 -26.81 2.88 -1.51
C VAL A 33 -25.72 3.90 -1.87
N LEU A 34 -24.75 4.07 -0.98
CA LEU A 34 -23.54 4.82 -1.29
C LEU A 34 -22.74 4.01 -2.30
N GLU A 35 -22.62 4.53 -3.52
CA GLU A 35 -21.67 3.99 -4.50
C GLU A 35 -20.26 4.43 -4.08
N VAL A 36 -19.41 3.45 -3.79
CA VAL A 36 -18.00 3.68 -3.46
C VAL A 36 -17.19 3.15 -4.64
N ASP A 37 -16.43 4.03 -5.28
CA ASP A 37 -15.45 3.62 -6.27
C ASP A 37 -14.20 3.09 -5.56
N GLU A 38 -13.79 1.86 -5.86
CA GLU A 38 -12.65 1.21 -5.21
C GLU A 38 -11.34 1.98 -5.40
N MET A 39 -11.17 2.69 -6.53
CA MET A 39 -9.98 3.52 -6.73
C MET A 39 -10.04 4.77 -5.86
N GLU A 40 -11.19 5.46 -5.82
CA GLU A 40 -11.38 6.66 -4.98
C GLU A 40 -11.12 6.33 -3.50
N ASP A 41 -11.65 5.23 -2.99
CA ASP A 41 -11.41 4.75 -1.62
C ASP A 41 -9.92 4.48 -1.35
N ILE A 42 -9.18 3.88 -2.30
CA ILE A 42 -7.73 3.70 -2.16
C ILE A 42 -7.00 5.05 -2.11
N TYR A 43 -7.39 6.02 -2.94
CA TYR A 43 -6.79 7.35 -2.93
C TYR A 43 -7.06 8.08 -1.61
N GLU A 44 -8.29 8.06 -1.12
CA GLU A 44 -8.68 8.64 0.17
C GLU A 44 -7.91 7.98 1.33
N GLN A 45 -7.78 6.65 1.34
CA GLN A 45 -7.00 5.93 2.34
C GLN A 45 -5.52 6.34 2.32
N ILE A 46 -4.93 6.50 1.13
CA ILE A 46 -3.55 6.95 1.01
C ILE A 46 -3.41 8.40 1.49
N GLU A 47 -4.36 9.27 1.21
CA GLU A 47 -4.33 10.67 1.69
C GLU A 47 -4.50 10.75 3.21
N LEU A 48 -5.46 10.00 3.76
CA LEU A 48 -5.82 10.05 5.18
C LEU A 48 -4.86 9.26 6.08
N LEU A 49 -4.44 8.07 5.64
CA LEU A 49 -3.65 7.11 6.42
C LEU A 49 -2.17 7.07 5.99
N GLY A 50 -1.86 7.51 4.77
CA GLY A 50 -0.53 7.37 4.16
C GLY A 50 -0.27 6.00 3.52
N PHE A 51 -1.24 5.07 3.58
CA PHE A 51 -1.14 3.73 2.98
C PHE A 51 -2.54 3.16 2.69
N PRO A 52 -2.68 2.31 1.64
CA PRO A 52 -3.95 1.68 1.34
C PRO A 52 -4.17 0.39 2.15
N LEU A 53 -5.43 0.08 2.42
CA LEU A 53 -5.87 -1.19 3.00
C LEU A 53 -6.05 -2.28 1.94
N ALA A 54 -6.27 -1.87 0.68
CA ALA A 54 -6.26 -2.72 -0.49
C ALA A 54 -4.88 -2.75 -1.16
N SER A 55 -4.74 -3.57 -2.21
CA SER A 55 -3.51 -3.69 -2.98
C SER A 55 -3.16 -2.37 -3.69
N PRO A 56 -2.00 -1.74 -3.38
CA PRO A 56 -1.56 -0.50 -4.03
C PRO A 56 -1.28 -0.69 -5.53
N PHE A 57 -1.15 -1.94 -5.99
CA PHE A 57 -0.87 -2.26 -7.38
C PHE A 57 -2.12 -2.09 -8.27
N ASP A 58 -3.32 -2.15 -7.68
CA ASP A 58 -4.58 -2.16 -8.42
C ASP A 58 -4.95 -0.79 -8.97
N ILE A 59 -4.31 0.28 -8.50
CA ILE A 59 -4.45 1.64 -9.02
C ILE A 59 -3.34 2.03 -10.01
N LEU A 60 -2.38 1.14 -10.31
CA LEU A 60 -1.31 1.44 -11.27
C LEU A 60 -1.84 1.59 -12.70
N GLU A 61 -1.25 2.53 -13.46
CA GLU A 61 -1.53 2.72 -14.89
C GLU A 61 -1.16 1.48 -15.71
N THR A 62 -0.05 0.84 -15.35
CA THR A 62 0.42 -0.39 -15.99
C THR A 62 -0.14 -1.63 -15.30
N LYS A 63 -0.42 -2.67 -16.10
CA LYS A 63 -0.73 -4.02 -15.60
C LYS A 63 0.51 -4.86 -15.29
N PHE A 64 1.70 -4.36 -15.59
CA PHE A 64 2.95 -5.06 -15.31
C PHE A 64 3.19 -5.19 -13.81
N ARG A 65 3.56 -6.39 -13.34
CA ARG A 65 3.79 -6.71 -11.92
C ARG A 65 5.19 -7.28 -11.65
N GLY A 66 6.11 -7.11 -12.61
CA GLY A 66 7.42 -7.75 -12.59
C GLY A 66 7.49 -8.89 -13.59
N GLU A 67 8.72 -9.27 -13.94
CA GLU A 67 9.03 -10.53 -14.63
C GLU A 67 8.98 -11.71 -13.66
N ILE A 68 9.33 -11.45 -12.40
CA ILE A 68 9.33 -12.43 -11.32
C ILE A 68 8.78 -11.80 -10.04
N GLN A 69 8.31 -12.66 -9.14
CA GLN A 69 7.90 -12.33 -7.77
C GLN A 69 8.98 -12.75 -6.75
N THR A 70 8.82 -12.34 -5.50
CA THR A 70 9.75 -12.65 -4.40
C THR A 70 9.99 -14.15 -4.28
N SER A 71 8.92 -14.95 -4.38
CA SER A 71 8.95 -16.41 -4.31
C SER A 71 9.85 -17.06 -5.37
N GLN A 72 10.17 -16.35 -6.45
CA GLN A 72 10.97 -16.82 -7.57
C GLN A 72 12.41 -16.28 -7.57
N MET A 73 12.78 -15.39 -6.63
CA MET A 73 14.11 -14.75 -6.62
C MET A 73 15.25 -15.78 -6.54
N LEU A 74 15.15 -16.77 -5.66
CA LEU A 74 16.18 -17.82 -5.51
C LEU A 74 16.38 -18.66 -6.80
N GLN A 75 15.37 -18.75 -7.67
CA GLN A 75 15.49 -19.44 -8.96
C GLN A 75 16.21 -18.59 -10.02
N HIS A 76 16.42 -17.31 -9.72
CA HIS A 76 16.98 -16.28 -10.58
C HIS A 76 18.26 -15.67 -10.01
N LEU A 77 18.96 -16.37 -9.10
CA LEU A 77 20.26 -15.94 -8.59
C LEU A 77 21.23 -15.61 -9.73
N ASP A 78 21.97 -14.52 -9.54
CA ASP A 78 22.92 -13.91 -10.47
C ASP A 78 22.33 -13.45 -11.81
N LYS A 79 21.00 -13.45 -11.96
CA LYS A 79 20.33 -12.92 -13.15
C LYS A 79 19.81 -11.51 -12.90
N THR A 80 19.88 -10.68 -13.94
CA THR A 80 19.22 -9.38 -13.94
C THR A 80 17.75 -9.56 -14.27
N VAL A 81 16.87 -9.07 -13.39
CA VAL A 81 15.41 -9.17 -13.51
C VAL A 81 14.76 -7.81 -13.33
N ARG A 82 13.48 -7.71 -13.70
CA ARG A 82 12.60 -6.59 -13.35
C ARG A 82 11.55 -7.03 -12.34
N MET A 83 11.50 -6.37 -11.19
CA MET A 83 10.49 -6.61 -10.15
C MET A 83 9.68 -5.34 -9.90
N VAL A 84 8.42 -5.50 -9.49
CA VAL A 84 7.58 -4.39 -9.06
C VAL A 84 7.35 -4.52 -7.56
N GLY A 85 7.67 -3.47 -6.81
CA GLY A 85 7.55 -3.47 -5.36
C GLY A 85 6.86 -2.20 -4.85
N TYR A 86 5.99 -2.35 -3.86
CA TYR A 86 5.46 -1.27 -3.06
C TYR A 86 6.49 -0.88 -1.99
N TYR A 87 6.86 0.40 -1.95
CA TYR A 87 7.84 0.93 -1.01
C TYR A 87 7.34 0.83 0.44
N VAL A 88 8.11 0.15 1.29
CA VAL A 88 7.83 0.07 2.73
C VAL A 88 8.75 1.03 3.49
N ALA A 89 10.06 0.82 3.37
CA ALA A 89 11.05 1.61 4.08
C ALA A 89 12.40 1.59 3.36
N LYS A 90 13.23 2.58 3.67
CA LYS A 90 14.66 2.55 3.35
C LYS A 90 15.49 2.81 4.59
N LYS A 91 16.67 2.18 4.65
CA LYS A 91 17.73 2.50 5.60
C LYS A 91 18.86 3.19 4.86
N ASP A 92 19.20 4.40 5.32
CA ASP A 92 20.39 5.11 4.86
C ASP A 92 21.62 4.51 5.54
N THR A 93 22.62 4.14 4.74
CA THR A 93 23.89 3.59 5.23
C THR A 93 25.06 4.13 4.40
N ARG A 94 26.26 3.65 4.70
CA ARG A 94 27.48 4.02 3.99
C ARG A 94 28.25 2.77 3.58
N THR A 95 28.82 2.81 2.38
CA THR A 95 29.83 1.85 1.93
C THR A 95 31.08 1.93 2.82
N SER A 96 31.98 0.95 2.71
CA SER A 96 33.30 0.99 3.36
C SER A 96 34.13 2.24 2.99
N LYS A 97 33.86 2.86 1.84
CA LYS A 97 34.47 4.12 1.39
C LYS A 97 33.75 5.38 1.90
N GLY A 98 32.75 5.23 2.77
CA GLY A 98 31.99 6.33 3.37
C GLY A 98 30.89 6.94 2.49
N THR A 99 30.73 6.48 1.24
CA THR A 99 29.70 6.98 0.31
C THR A 99 28.33 6.42 0.65
N ILE A 100 27.29 7.27 0.57
CA ILE A 100 25.89 6.92 0.90
C ILE A 100 25.36 5.83 -0.03
N MET A 101 24.72 4.83 0.57
CA MET A 101 23.94 3.80 -0.13
C MET A 101 22.66 3.50 0.67
N ASN A 102 21.73 2.76 0.07
CA ASN A 102 20.45 2.44 0.69
C ASN A 102 20.16 0.94 0.69
N PHE A 103 19.57 0.46 1.78
CA PHE A 103 18.81 -0.80 1.78
C PHE A 103 17.32 -0.46 1.72
N GLY A 104 16.60 -1.05 0.78
CA GLY A 104 15.16 -0.87 0.62
C GLY A 104 14.42 -2.15 1.01
N THR A 105 13.26 -1.99 1.65
CA THR A 105 12.32 -3.09 1.91
C THR A 105 11.04 -2.82 1.15
N TRP A 106 10.52 -3.87 0.51
CA TRP A 106 9.42 -3.80 -0.44
C TRP A 106 8.43 -4.92 -0.18
N ILE A 107 7.20 -4.72 -0.65
CA ILE A 107 6.20 -5.77 -0.80
C ILE A 107 5.95 -5.96 -2.30
N ASP A 108 5.93 -7.19 -2.81
CA ASP A 108 5.55 -7.47 -4.20
C ASP A 108 4.03 -7.57 -4.38
N ALA A 109 3.56 -7.85 -5.60
CA ALA A 109 2.13 -7.94 -5.88
C ALA A 109 1.44 -9.17 -5.26
N GLU A 110 2.19 -10.14 -4.74
CA GLU A 110 1.68 -11.30 -4.00
C GLU A 110 1.67 -11.06 -2.48
N GLY A 111 2.08 -9.87 -2.03
CA GLY A 111 2.17 -9.53 -0.61
C GLY A 111 3.43 -10.05 0.08
N SER A 112 4.40 -10.56 -0.67
CA SER A 112 5.67 -11.07 -0.13
C SER A 112 6.71 -9.97 0.00
N PHE A 113 7.45 -10.00 1.10
CA PHE A 113 8.53 -9.03 1.35
C PHE A 113 9.82 -9.42 0.65
N PHE A 114 10.46 -8.45 0.01
CA PHE A 114 11.83 -8.59 -0.50
C PHE A 114 12.66 -7.35 -0.18
N ASP A 115 13.97 -7.56 -0.05
CA ASP A 115 14.93 -6.48 0.20
C ASP A 115 15.73 -6.14 -1.05
N SER A 116 16.23 -4.92 -1.09
CA SER A 116 17.08 -4.42 -2.17
C SER A 116 18.28 -3.65 -1.64
N THR A 117 19.34 -3.63 -2.43
CA THR A 117 20.54 -2.83 -2.19
C THR A 117 20.73 -1.81 -3.30
N HIS A 118 20.87 -0.54 -2.94
CA HIS A 118 21.06 0.58 -3.87
C HIS A 118 22.44 1.19 -3.65
N PHE A 119 23.42 0.74 -4.43
CA PHE A 119 24.78 1.26 -4.38
C PHE A 119 24.86 2.72 -4.85
N PRO A 120 25.87 3.49 -4.41
CA PRO A 120 25.93 4.93 -4.65
C PRO A 120 25.80 5.33 -6.12
N GLN A 121 26.38 4.54 -7.03
CA GLN A 121 26.34 4.81 -8.47
C GLN A 121 24.93 4.68 -9.06
N SER A 122 24.15 3.71 -8.60
CA SER A 122 22.75 3.55 -9.02
C SER A 122 21.87 4.60 -8.33
N LEU A 123 22.02 4.73 -7.01
CA LEU A 123 21.22 5.64 -6.18
C LEU A 123 21.32 7.11 -6.63
N ALA A 124 22.51 7.56 -7.03
CA ALA A 124 22.69 8.93 -7.52
C ALA A 124 21.93 9.21 -8.83
N LYS A 125 21.70 8.19 -9.66
CA LYS A 125 21.00 8.31 -10.95
C LYS A 125 19.51 8.00 -10.84
N TYR A 126 19.16 7.11 -9.93
CA TYR A 126 17.80 6.60 -9.73
C TYR A 126 17.46 6.68 -8.23
N PRO A 127 17.28 7.90 -7.68
CA PRO A 127 16.94 8.08 -6.27
C PRO A 127 15.49 7.69 -5.99
N PHE A 128 15.17 7.46 -4.72
CA PHE A 128 13.79 7.27 -4.28
C PHE A 128 12.98 8.56 -4.51
N ALA A 129 11.75 8.42 -5.01
CA ALA A 129 10.83 9.51 -5.34
C ALA A 129 9.60 9.56 -4.41
N GLY A 130 9.74 9.08 -3.16
CA GLY A 130 8.68 9.04 -2.15
C GLY A 130 7.90 7.71 -2.09
N PRO A 131 6.82 7.63 -1.30
CA PRO A 131 5.99 6.43 -1.19
C PRO A 131 5.35 6.00 -2.52
N GLY A 132 5.01 4.72 -2.65
CA GLY A 132 4.29 4.17 -3.80
C GLY A 132 4.95 2.94 -4.40
N CYS A 133 4.46 2.51 -5.57
CA CYS A 133 5.00 1.36 -6.29
C CYS A 133 6.17 1.77 -7.20
N TYR A 134 7.17 0.91 -7.28
CA TYR A 134 8.37 1.11 -8.08
C TYR A 134 8.57 -0.07 -9.02
N LEU A 135 9.08 0.23 -10.20
CA LEU A 135 9.71 -0.75 -11.07
C LEU A 135 11.21 -0.74 -10.79
N LEU A 136 11.74 -1.88 -10.34
CA LEU A 136 13.14 -2.08 -10.02
C LEU A 136 13.75 -3.03 -11.05
N LYS A 137 14.88 -2.63 -11.62
CA LYS A 137 15.73 -3.51 -12.43
C LYS A 137 17.04 -3.72 -11.68
N GLY A 138 17.40 -4.97 -11.45
CA GLY A 138 18.60 -5.31 -10.70
C GLY A 138 18.98 -6.77 -10.83
N LYS A 139 20.17 -7.10 -10.32
CA LYS A 139 20.65 -8.48 -10.24
C LYS A 139 20.17 -9.10 -8.94
N VAL A 140 19.63 -10.30 -9.00
CA VAL A 140 19.31 -11.05 -7.78
C VAL A 140 20.60 -11.60 -7.18
N THR A 141 20.86 -11.28 -5.92
CA THR A 141 21.94 -11.84 -5.11
C THR A 141 21.37 -12.57 -3.91
N GLU A 142 22.19 -13.33 -3.20
CA GLU A 142 21.80 -14.02 -1.99
C GLU A 142 22.90 -13.91 -0.94
N ASP A 143 22.47 -13.73 0.31
CA ASP A 143 23.34 -13.74 1.48
C ASP A 143 22.67 -14.58 2.57
N PHE A 144 23.35 -15.65 3.02
CA PHE A 144 22.88 -16.59 4.04
C PHE A 144 21.47 -17.18 3.81
N GLY A 145 21.12 -17.48 2.57
CA GLY A 145 19.84 -18.04 2.14
C GLY A 145 18.74 -17.01 1.88
N PHE A 146 19.04 -15.71 2.03
CA PHE A 146 18.09 -14.64 1.80
C PHE A 146 18.37 -13.94 0.47
N PRO A 147 17.47 -14.02 -0.52
CA PRO A 147 17.64 -13.31 -1.77
C PRO A 147 17.43 -11.79 -1.59
N SER A 148 18.21 -10.99 -2.29
CA SER A 148 18.08 -9.54 -2.37
C SER A 148 18.24 -9.06 -3.81
N LEU A 149 17.72 -7.87 -4.12
CA LEU A 149 17.88 -7.24 -5.42
C LEU A 149 18.95 -6.15 -5.36
N GLU A 150 20.10 -6.35 -6.01
CA GLU A 150 21.07 -5.29 -6.27
C GLU A 150 20.56 -4.40 -7.41
N VAL A 151 20.01 -3.23 -7.05
CA VAL A 151 19.30 -2.35 -7.99
C VAL A 151 20.28 -1.60 -8.87
N GLU A 152 20.09 -1.75 -10.19
CA GLU A 152 20.81 -1.01 -11.22
C GLU A 152 20.03 0.25 -11.61
N LYS A 153 18.71 0.13 -11.76
CA LYS A 153 17.78 1.21 -12.12
C LYS A 153 16.47 1.04 -11.37
N MET A 154 15.84 2.15 -11.03
CA MET A 154 14.46 2.14 -10.56
C MET A 154 13.71 3.39 -10.98
N ALA A 155 12.38 3.29 -11.03
CA ALA A 155 11.49 4.42 -11.24
C ALA A 155 10.17 4.19 -10.49
N ARG A 156 9.60 5.26 -9.93
CA ARG A 156 8.25 5.23 -9.36
C ARG A 156 7.24 5.07 -10.49
N LEU A 157 6.27 4.19 -10.32
CA LEU A 157 5.17 3.97 -11.25
C LEU A 157 4.04 4.96 -10.98
N GLY A 158 3.38 5.41 -12.06
CA GLY A 158 2.22 6.28 -11.98
C GLY A 158 0.95 5.52 -11.56
N TRP A 159 0.11 6.18 -10.78
CA TRP A 159 -1.25 5.75 -10.50
C TRP A 159 -2.23 6.35 -11.50
N ARG A 160 -3.28 5.59 -11.84
CA ARG A 160 -4.33 6.01 -12.76
C ARG A 160 -5.09 7.20 -12.20
N GLN A 161 -5.22 8.24 -13.02
CA GLN A 161 -5.97 9.43 -12.64
C GLN A 161 -7.45 9.09 -12.42
N VAL A 162 -7.98 9.47 -11.25
CA VAL A 162 -9.43 9.49 -10.98
C VAL A 162 -9.99 10.76 -11.60
N LYS A 163 -11.09 10.67 -12.36
CA LYS A 163 -11.75 11.85 -12.92
C LYS A 163 -12.31 12.70 -11.78
N GLY A 164 -11.74 13.88 -11.54
CA GLY A 164 -12.32 14.87 -10.62
C GLY A 164 -11.40 15.35 -9.49
N MET A 165 -10.23 14.75 -9.29
CA MET A 165 -9.24 15.17 -8.29
C MET A 165 -8.08 15.89 -8.98
N ASN A 166 -7.96 17.21 -8.74
CA ASN A 166 -6.84 18.08 -9.14
C ASN A 166 -6.24 18.72 -7.89
#